data_AF-A0A8T0W8I3-F1
#
_entry.id   AF-A0A8T0W8I3-F1
#
_cell.length_a   1.000
_cell.length_b   1.000
_cell.length_c   1.000
_cell.angle_alpha   90.00
_cell.angle_beta   90.00
_cell.angle_gamma   90.00
#
_symmetry.space_group_name_H-M   'P 1'
#
loop_
_entity.id
_entity.type
_entity.pdbx_description
1 polymer ?
#
loop_
_entity_poly.entity_id
_entity_poly.type
_entity_poly.pdbx_seq_one_letter_code
_entity_poly.pdbx_strand_id
1 'polypeptide(L)'
;MSRSYSVESWSLLNESMSRSVVQLAVCKGDRMLPVHFGTGIILCYVPSPSCIAILTTVTCAENREKGEEDDEEKKKDDYKTFVKFGDFEEKRAFVFLKDSILTVLVAPMPGGYEKNIIPLDGESFYETNINKSEPVWVVGCFSKALEKVIPPGYVSTCDVEKVVRDELVQTFAHSCPIGDGLIGAPS
;
A
#
# COMPACT_ATOMS: atom_id res chain seq x y z
N MET A 1 -29.78 -8.26 -10.17
CA MET A 1 -30.15 -7.01 -9.46
C MET A 1 -28.93 -6.11 -9.46
N SER A 2 -29.00 -4.96 -10.12
CA SER A 2 -27.96 -3.91 -9.99
C SER A 2 -28.14 -3.22 -8.64
N ARG A 3 -27.25 -3.48 -7.68
CA ARG A 3 -27.16 -2.68 -6.46
C ARG A 3 -26.55 -1.33 -6.84
N SER A 4 -27.32 -0.25 -6.74
CA SER A 4 -26.81 1.12 -6.91
C SER A 4 -26.38 1.66 -5.55
N TYR A 5 -25.14 2.12 -5.43
CA TYR A 5 -24.66 2.85 -4.26
C TYR A 5 -25.11 4.30 -4.33
N SER A 6 -25.49 4.89 -3.19
CA SER A 6 -25.78 6.32 -3.14
C SER A 6 -24.49 7.12 -3.30
N VAL A 7 -24.61 8.33 -3.86
CA VAL A 7 -23.51 9.30 -3.95
C VAL A 7 -22.92 9.61 -2.57
N GLU A 8 -23.76 9.57 -1.53
CA GLU A 8 -23.37 9.80 -0.14
C GLU A 8 -22.47 8.68 0.39
N SER A 9 -22.84 7.41 0.20
CA SER A 9 -21.99 6.27 0.58
C SER A 9 -20.65 6.28 -0.15
N TRP A 10 -20.66 6.70 -1.43
CA TRP A 10 -19.44 6.85 -2.22
C TRP A 10 -18.52 7.96 -1.69
N SER A 11 -19.11 9.11 -1.38
CA SER A 11 -18.38 10.27 -0.86
C SER A 11 -17.75 9.96 0.49
N LEU A 12 -18.47 9.24 1.36
CA LEU A 12 -17.98 8.79 2.66
C LEU A 12 -16.81 7.79 2.52
N LEU A 13 -16.92 6.79 1.65
CA LEU A 13 -15.83 5.84 1.38
C LEU A 13 -14.58 6.57 0.87
N ASN A 14 -14.77 7.48 -0.09
CA ASN A 14 -13.68 8.27 -0.64
C ASN A 14 -13.04 9.18 0.41
N GLU A 15 -13.84 9.89 1.22
CA GLU A 15 -13.29 10.77 2.26
C GLU A 15 -12.51 10.01 3.33
N SER A 16 -13.04 8.86 3.76
CA SER A 16 -12.39 8.02 4.77
C SER A 16 -11.10 7.38 4.25
N MET A 17 -11.19 6.61 3.16
CA MET A 17 -10.08 5.77 2.70
C MET A 17 -9.01 6.53 1.94
N SER A 18 -9.38 7.60 1.20
CA SER A 18 -8.37 8.35 0.43
C SER A 18 -7.33 9.01 1.33
N ARG A 19 -7.69 9.36 2.58
CA ARG A 19 -6.77 9.94 3.58
C ARG A 19 -5.92 8.88 4.30
N SER A 20 -6.25 7.61 4.13
CA SER A 20 -5.51 6.47 4.68
C SER A 20 -4.51 5.88 3.70
N VAL A 21 -4.52 6.27 2.42
CA VAL A 21 -3.62 5.70 1.41
C VAL A 21 -2.50 6.63 0.97
N VAL A 22 -1.34 6.05 0.68
CA VAL A 22 -0.13 6.70 0.16
C VAL A 22 0.26 6.11 -1.19
N GLN A 23 0.90 6.90 -2.03
CA GLN A 23 1.60 6.39 -3.21
C GLN A 23 3.00 5.93 -2.82
N LEU A 24 3.40 4.79 -3.37
CA LEU A 24 4.73 4.23 -3.26
C LEU A 24 5.44 4.28 -4.62
N ALA A 25 6.73 4.55 -4.58
CA ALA A 25 7.61 4.55 -5.72
C ALA A 25 8.91 3.81 -5.35
N VAL A 26 9.22 2.75 -6.07
CA VAL A 26 10.50 2.04 -5.94
C VAL A 26 11.45 2.56 -7.01
N CYS A 27 12.61 3.05 -6.59
CA CYS A 27 13.63 3.64 -7.45
C CYS A 27 14.94 2.84 -7.34
N LYS A 28 15.72 2.78 -8.43
CA LYS A 28 17.06 2.17 -8.43
C LYS A 28 18.15 3.22 -8.18
N GLY A 29 18.91 3.07 -7.10
CA GLY A 29 19.90 4.02 -6.61
C GLY A 29 19.26 5.36 -6.22
N ASP A 30 20.00 6.45 -6.42
CA ASP A 30 19.48 7.83 -6.28
C ASP A 30 18.84 8.35 -7.58
N ARG A 31 18.58 7.48 -8.57
CA ARG A 31 17.91 7.92 -9.80
C ARG A 31 16.44 8.20 -9.49
N MET A 32 16.04 9.45 -9.74
CA MET A 32 14.69 10.03 -9.55
C MET A 32 13.57 9.39 -10.42
N LEU A 33 13.84 8.30 -11.15
CA LEU A 33 12.85 7.63 -12.00
C LEU A 33 12.39 6.32 -11.33
N PRO A 34 11.11 6.22 -10.96
CA PRO A 34 10.57 5.00 -10.38
C PRO A 34 10.56 3.87 -11.40
N VAL A 35 11.02 2.70 -10.99
CA VAL A 35 10.94 1.45 -11.75
C VAL A 35 9.64 0.70 -11.48
N HIS A 36 9.00 0.99 -10.35
CA HIS A 36 7.74 0.38 -9.95
C HIS A 36 6.95 1.36 -9.07
N PHE A 37 5.63 1.37 -9.25
CA PHE A 37 4.71 2.13 -8.41
C PHE A 37 3.87 1.18 -7.58
N GLY A 38 3.32 1.69 -6.51
CA GLY A 38 2.37 0.96 -5.68
C GLY A 38 1.56 1.88 -4.81
N THR A 39 0.75 1.26 -3.97
CA THR A 39 -0.04 1.90 -2.94
C THR A 39 0.32 1.26 -1.60
N GLY A 40 0.29 2.07 -0.54
CA GLY A 40 0.34 1.59 0.82
C GLY A 40 -0.80 2.19 1.63
N ILE A 41 -1.15 1.54 2.73
CA ILE A 41 -2.15 2.02 3.68
C ILE A 41 -1.51 2.40 5.01
N ILE A 42 -1.90 3.54 5.54
CA ILE A 42 -1.38 4.09 6.79
C ILE A 42 -2.03 3.33 7.96
N LEU A 43 -1.22 2.59 8.71
CA LEU A 43 -1.63 1.87 9.91
C LEU A 43 -1.69 2.79 11.13
N CYS A 44 -0.66 3.61 11.33
CA CYS A 44 -0.57 4.49 12.48
C CYS A 44 0.27 5.73 12.20
N TYR A 45 0.06 6.75 13.01
CA TYR A 45 0.90 7.93 13.11
C TYR A 45 1.56 7.96 14.48
N VAL A 46 2.89 8.10 14.49
CA VAL A 46 3.67 8.31 15.70
C VAL A 46 3.99 9.81 15.77
N PRO A 47 3.58 10.52 16.84
CA PRO A 47 3.82 11.96 16.95
C PRO A 47 5.25 12.32 17.35
N SER A 48 5.99 11.39 17.96
CA SER A 48 7.40 11.58 18.34
C SER A 48 8.17 10.25 18.29
N PRO A 49 9.06 10.04 17.30
CA PRO A 49 9.34 10.94 16.17
C PRO A 49 8.12 11.05 15.23
N SER A 50 7.94 12.18 14.54
CA SER A 50 6.84 12.37 13.58
C SER A 50 7.00 11.46 12.36
N CYS A 51 6.30 10.32 12.36
CA CYS A 51 6.37 9.34 11.29
C CYS A 51 5.05 8.57 11.13
N ILE A 52 4.88 7.95 9.96
CA ILE A 52 3.78 7.05 9.66
C ILE A 52 4.29 5.63 9.44
N ALA A 53 3.50 4.65 9.91
CA ALA A 53 3.67 3.26 9.54
C ALA A 53 2.71 2.92 8.40
N ILE A 54 3.23 2.27 7.36
CA ILE A 54 2.53 1.98 6.11
C ILE A 54 2.59 0.48 5.85
N LEU A 55 1.44 -0.16 5.71
CA LEU A 55 1.33 -1.55 5.26
C LEU A 55 1.23 -1.59 3.74
N THR A 56 1.97 -2.50 3.12
CA THR A 56 1.94 -2.71 1.66
C THR A 56 2.52 -4.08 1.31
N THR A 57 2.32 -4.52 0.07
CA THR A 57 3.06 -5.64 -0.54
C THR A 57 4.25 -5.17 -1.39
N VAL A 58 4.39 -3.85 -1.58
CA VAL A 58 5.41 -3.21 -2.41
C VAL A 58 6.60 -2.79 -1.56
N THR A 59 7.73 -3.46 -1.75
CA THR A 59 8.98 -3.07 -1.08
C THR A 59 10.21 -3.49 -1.88
N CYS A 60 11.32 -2.81 -1.60
CA CYS A 60 12.65 -3.23 -2.00
C CYS A 60 13.15 -4.29 -1.01
N ALA A 61 13.96 -5.26 -1.45
CA ALA A 61 14.65 -6.15 -0.51
C ALA A 61 15.56 -5.35 0.44
N GLU A 62 15.65 -5.82 1.69
CA GLU A 62 16.10 -5.10 2.89
C GLU A 62 17.42 -4.32 2.78
N ASN A 63 17.47 -3.19 3.50
CA ASN A 63 18.72 -2.65 4.03
C ASN A 63 19.30 -3.71 4.98
N ARG A 64 20.52 -4.19 4.72
CA ARG A 64 21.25 -5.05 5.66
C ARG A 64 21.29 -4.41 7.05
N GLU A 65 21.05 -5.20 8.09
CA GLU A 65 21.53 -4.88 9.43
C GLU A 65 23.05 -4.63 9.36
N LYS A 66 23.53 -3.58 10.04
CA LYS A 66 24.97 -3.32 10.16
C LYS A 66 25.61 -4.52 10.87
N GLY A 67 26.30 -5.38 10.12
CA GLY A 67 27.03 -6.50 10.75
C GLY A 67 27.56 -7.60 9.82
N GLU A 68 27.12 -7.69 8.56
CA GLU A 68 27.62 -8.74 7.65
C GLU A 68 28.73 -8.22 6.73
N GLU A 69 29.93 -8.74 6.99
CA GLU A 69 31.19 -8.51 6.29
C GLU A 69 31.10 -8.76 4.77
N ASP A 70 32.06 -8.14 4.10
CA ASP A 70 32.20 -7.95 2.67
C ASP A 70 32.21 -9.25 1.85
N ASP A 71 31.26 -9.35 0.92
CA ASP A 71 31.36 -10.18 -0.29
C ASP A 71 31.09 -9.25 -1.49
N GLU A 72 32.15 -8.82 -2.17
CA GLU A 72 32.11 -7.83 -3.26
C GLU A 72 31.31 -8.26 -4.51
N GLU A 73 30.80 -9.48 -4.58
CA GLU A 73 30.02 -10.00 -5.73
C GLU A 73 28.49 -9.86 -5.61
N LYS A 74 27.95 -9.36 -4.49
CA LYS A 74 26.51 -9.05 -4.37
C LYS A 74 26.27 -7.57 -4.13
N LYS A 75 26.55 -6.74 -5.14
CA LYS A 75 25.78 -5.50 -5.35
C LYS A 75 24.35 -5.88 -5.72
N LYS A 76 23.59 -6.43 -4.76
CA LYS A 76 22.13 -6.50 -4.84
C LYS A 76 21.70 -5.06 -5.06
N ASP A 77 21.03 -4.82 -6.18
CA ASP A 77 20.62 -3.53 -6.67
C ASP A 77 20.14 -2.59 -5.53
N ASP A 78 20.69 -1.38 -5.44
CA ASP A 78 20.39 -0.35 -4.42
C ASP A 78 18.97 0.21 -4.62
N TYR A 79 17.94 -0.60 -4.46
CA TYR A 79 16.56 -0.15 -4.59
C TYR A 79 16.10 0.56 -3.32
N LYS A 80 15.47 1.74 -3.49
CA LYS A 80 14.93 2.58 -2.41
C LYS A 80 13.45 2.80 -2.62
N THR A 81 12.67 2.66 -1.55
CA THR A 81 11.24 2.97 -1.55
C THR A 81 11.02 4.40 -1.09
N PHE A 82 10.27 5.16 -1.89
CA PHE A 82 9.81 6.50 -1.59
C PHE A 82 8.30 6.50 -1.44
N VAL A 83 7.82 7.32 -0.50
CA VAL A 83 6.40 7.51 -0.18
C VAL A 83 6.02 8.93 -0.56
N LYS A 84 4.86 9.06 -1.18
CA LYS A 84 4.21 10.34 -1.44
C LYS A 84 2.78 10.32 -0.92
N PHE A 85 2.38 11.38 -0.21
CA PHE A 85 1.02 11.54 0.29
C PHE A 85 0.46 12.88 -0.17
N GLY A 86 -0.62 12.86 -0.98
CA GLY A 86 -1.18 14.08 -1.56
C GLY A 86 -0.11 14.91 -2.30
N ASP A 87 -0.08 16.22 -2.03
CA ASP A 87 0.88 17.15 -2.63
C ASP A 87 2.23 17.19 -1.89
N PHE A 88 2.51 16.25 -0.98
CA PHE A 88 3.73 16.30 -0.16
C PHE A 88 4.97 16.01 -0.98
N GLU A 89 6.09 16.52 -0.48
CA GLU A 89 7.41 16.12 -0.92
C GLU A 89 7.60 14.60 -0.69
N GLU A 90 8.18 13.93 -1.68
CA GLU A 90 8.51 12.52 -1.58
C GLU A 90 9.50 12.29 -0.44
N LYS A 91 9.21 11.30 0.43
CA LYS A 91 10.08 10.93 1.54
C LYS A 91 10.55 9.50 1.40
N ARG A 92 11.81 9.27 1.74
CA ARG A 92 12.35 7.90 1.79
C ARG A 92 11.66 7.14 2.92
N ALA A 93 11.18 5.94 2.60
CA ALA A 93 10.64 5.00 3.56
C ALA A 93 11.66 3.90 3.86
N PHE A 94 11.57 3.37 5.07
CA PHE A 94 12.44 2.33 5.58
C PHE A 94 11.61 1.11 5.93
N VAL A 95 12.13 -0.08 5.62
CA VAL A 95 11.52 -1.34 6.05
C VAL A 95 11.65 -1.43 7.57
N PHE A 96 10.52 -1.52 8.27
CA PHE A 96 10.46 -1.72 9.72
C PHE A 96 10.22 -3.18 10.06
N LEU A 97 9.24 -3.80 9.38
CA LEU A 97 8.94 -5.21 9.49
C LEU A 97 8.68 -5.76 8.10
N LYS A 98 9.19 -6.94 7.80
CA LYS A 98 8.92 -7.63 6.56
C LYS A 98 8.51 -9.05 6.87
N ASP A 99 7.34 -9.41 6.38
CA ASP A 99 6.90 -10.78 6.25
C ASP A 99 7.09 -11.22 4.78
N SER A 100 6.80 -12.47 4.47
CA SER A 100 6.96 -13.05 3.14
C SER A 100 6.26 -12.24 2.04
N ILE A 101 5.05 -11.76 2.33
CA ILE A 101 4.18 -11.05 1.39
C ILE A 101 4.01 -9.59 1.82
N LEU A 102 3.70 -9.37 3.09
CA LEU A 102 3.41 -8.05 3.64
C LEU A 102 4.67 -7.36 4.15
N THR A 103 4.69 -6.05 4.06
CA THR A 103 5.79 -5.22 4.55
C THR A 103 5.21 -3.99 5.24
N VAL A 104 5.75 -3.71 6.42
CA VAL A 104 5.52 -2.46 7.14
C VAL A 104 6.70 -1.55 6.86
N LEU A 105 6.42 -0.42 6.22
CA LEU A 105 7.35 0.66 5.98
C LEU A 105 7.14 1.77 7.01
N VAL A 106 8.19 2.48 7.37
CA VAL A 106 8.14 3.70 8.17
C VAL A 106 8.70 4.86 7.34
N ALA A 107 7.92 5.94 7.24
CA ALA A 107 8.32 7.15 6.56
C ALA A 107 8.20 8.37 7.49
N PRO A 108 9.16 9.30 7.47
CA PRO A 108 9.05 10.54 8.23
C PRO A 108 7.87 11.36 7.69
N MET A 109 7.09 11.93 8.60
CA MET A 109 5.97 12.80 8.24
C MET A 109 6.42 14.26 8.34
N PRO A 110 6.16 15.11 7.32
CA PRO A 110 6.38 16.54 7.47
C PRO A 110 5.34 17.11 8.45
N GLY A 111 5.77 17.99 9.36
CA GLY A 111 4.88 18.59 10.35
C GLY A 111 3.74 19.38 9.72
N GLY A 112 2.56 19.35 10.36
CA GLY A 112 1.36 20.09 9.93
C GLY A 112 0.40 19.28 9.05
N TYR A 113 0.75 18.04 8.71
CA TYR A 113 -0.06 17.16 7.87
C TYR A 113 -0.74 16.02 8.63
N GLU A 114 -0.58 15.98 9.95
CA GLU A 114 -1.15 14.96 10.84
C GLU A 114 -2.67 14.93 10.77
N LYS A 115 -3.30 16.09 10.49
CA LYS A 115 -4.75 16.23 10.38
C LYS A 115 -5.32 15.68 9.06
N ASN A 116 -4.46 15.45 8.07
CA ASN A 116 -4.86 15.02 6.73
C ASN A 116 -4.83 13.50 6.57
N ILE A 117 -4.34 12.78 7.57
CA ILE A 117 -4.31 11.32 7.58
C ILE A 117 -5.38 10.75 8.50
N ILE A 118 -5.93 9.62 8.10
CA ILE A 118 -6.81 8.81 8.94
C ILE A 118 -6.12 7.44 9.03
N PRO A 119 -5.38 7.16 10.13
CA PRO A 119 -4.85 5.83 10.34
C PRO A 119 -5.99 4.82 10.45
N LEU A 120 -5.78 3.61 9.94
CA LEU A 120 -6.72 2.52 10.19
C LEU A 120 -6.68 2.10 11.66
N ASP A 121 -7.84 1.97 12.28
CA ASP A 121 -7.98 1.34 13.59
C ASP A 121 -8.11 -0.18 13.46
N GLY A 122 -8.05 -0.89 14.60
CA GLY A 122 -8.21 -2.36 14.60
C GLY A 122 -9.57 -2.81 14.07
N GLU A 123 -10.60 -1.98 14.21
CA GLU A 123 -11.95 -2.25 13.67
C GLU A 123 -12.02 -2.07 12.15
N SER A 124 -11.00 -1.49 11.51
CA SER A 124 -10.90 -1.40 10.05
C SER A 124 -10.46 -2.72 9.40
N PHE A 125 -9.97 -3.69 10.18
CA PHE A 125 -9.56 -5.01 9.71
C PHE A 125 -10.60 -6.05 10.10
N TYR A 126 -11.31 -6.57 9.11
CA TYR A 126 -12.35 -7.56 9.32
C TYR A 126 -11.90 -8.93 8.84
N GLU A 127 -11.87 -9.91 9.75
CA GLU A 127 -11.97 -11.32 9.37
C GLU A 127 -13.45 -11.61 9.08
N THR A 128 -13.90 -11.30 7.87
CA THR A 128 -15.26 -11.65 7.42
C THR A 128 -15.23 -12.80 6.43
N ASN A 129 -16.30 -13.58 6.42
CA ASN A 129 -16.58 -14.49 5.33
C ASN A 129 -16.91 -13.67 4.09
N ILE A 130 -15.92 -13.43 3.24
CA ILE A 130 -16.08 -12.78 1.94
C ILE A 130 -16.96 -13.69 1.08
N ASN A 131 -18.09 -13.18 0.58
CA ASN A 131 -19.00 -13.94 -0.27
C ASN A 131 -18.87 -13.58 -1.74
N LYS A 132 -19.11 -14.57 -2.61
CA LYS A 132 -19.10 -14.36 -4.05
C LYS A 132 -20.17 -13.34 -4.44
N SER A 133 -19.83 -12.45 -5.36
CA SER A 133 -20.65 -11.32 -5.82
C SER A 133 -20.84 -10.20 -4.80
N GLU A 134 -20.12 -10.22 -3.67
CA GLU A 134 -20.07 -9.06 -2.80
C GLU A 134 -19.34 -7.90 -3.48
N PRO A 135 -19.80 -6.66 -3.27
CA PRO A 135 -19.13 -5.47 -3.75
C PRO A 135 -17.77 -5.31 -3.09
N VAL A 136 -16.79 -4.84 -3.86
CA VAL A 136 -15.45 -4.56 -3.36
C VAL A 136 -14.87 -3.35 -4.05
N TRP A 137 -14.04 -2.60 -3.34
CA TRP A 137 -13.44 -1.37 -3.84
C TRP A 137 -11.97 -1.35 -3.53
N VAL A 138 -11.15 -1.21 -4.56
CA VAL A 138 -9.73 -0.98 -4.33
C VAL A 138 -9.49 0.51 -4.24
N VAL A 139 -8.79 0.96 -3.21
CA VAL A 139 -8.51 2.40 -3.00
C VAL A 139 -7.00 2.60 -3.10
N GLY A 140 -6.54 3.37 -4.09
CA GLY A 140 -5.10 3.60 -4.23
C GLY A 140 -4.73 4.60 -5.30
N CYS A 141 -3.45 4.66 -5.64
CA CYS A 141 -2.91 5.60 -6.62
C CYS A 141 -2.66 4.89 -7.95
N PHE A 142 -3.41 5.21 -9.00
CA PHE A 142 -3.34 4.45 -10.25
C PHE A 142 -2.04 4.66 -11.04
N SER A 143 -1.49 5.88 -11.00
CA SER A 143 -0.37 6.27 -11.85
C SER A 143 0.52 7.34 -11.19
N LYS A 144 1.61 7.71 -11.88
CA LYS A 144 2.52 8.82 -11.49
C LYS A 144 1.81 10.15 -11.26
N ALA A 145 0.61 10.34 -11.79
CA ALA A 145 -0.17 11.58 -11.66
C ALA A 145 -0.77 11.82 -10.27
N LEU A 146 -0.43 11.00 -9.26
CA LEU A 146 -1.02 11.05 -7.90
C LEU A 146 -2.55 10.90 -7.86
N GLU A 147 -3.14 10.46 -8.96
CA GLU A 147 -4.58 10.31 -9.05
C GLU A 147 -5.00 9.12 -8.17
N LYS A 148 -5.66 9.46 -7.06
CA LYS A 148 -6.34 8.48 -6.22
C LYS A 148 -7.56 8.00 -6.97
N VAL A 149 -7.66 6.69 -7.14
CA VAL A 149 -8.79 6.03 -7.80
C VAL A 149 -9.44 5.06 -6.83
N ILE A 150 -10.75 4.89 -7.02
CA ILE A 150 -11.52 3.88 -6.31
C ILE A 150 -12.24 3.02 -7.35
N PRO A 151 -11.55 2.10 -8.03
CA PRO A 151 -12.20 1.16 -8.95
C PRO A 151 -13.19 0.25 -8.21
N PRO A 152 -14.48 0.28 -8.59
CA PRO A 152 -15.47 -0.66 -8.06
C PRO A 152 -15.38 -2.00 -8.77
N GLY A 153 -15.76 -3.05 -8.05
CA GLY A 153 -15.88 -4.40 -8.60
C GLY A 153 -16.70 -5.30 -7.70
N TYR A 154 -16.60 -6.60 -7.95
CA TYR A 154 -17.22 -7.62 -7.14
C TYR A 154 -16.26 -8.79 -6.91
N VAL A 155 -16.43 -9.48 -5.79
CA VAL A 155 -15.75 -10.73 -5.49
C VAL A 155 -16.19 -11.78 -6.51
N SER A 156 -15.23 -12.29 -7.28
CA SER A 156 -15.43 -13.32 -8.29
C SER A 156 -15.33 -14.73 -7.69
N THR A 157 -14.38 -14.93 -6.78
CA THR A 157 -14.11 -16.20 -6.08
C THR A 157 -13.56 -15.90 -4.70
N CYS A 158 -14.02 -16.62 -3.67
CA CYS A 158 -13.68 -16.35 -2.26
C CYS A 158 -12.41 -17.06 -1.80
N ASP A 159 -12.19 -18.28 -2.28
CA ASP A 159 -11.08 -19.13 -1.86
C ASP A 159 -10.19 -19.44 -3.06
N VAL A 160 -9.11 -18.67 -3.19
CA VAL A 160 -8.09 -18.82 -4.21
C VAL A 160 -6.77 -19.09 -3.53
N GLU A 161 -6.23 -20.27 -3.78
CA GLU A 161 -4.87 -20.60 -3.39
C GLU A 161 -3.90 -20.13 -4.48
N LYS A 162 -2.90 -19.34 -4.08
CA LYS A 162 -1.88 -18.83 -4.99
C LYS A 162 -0.52 -18.93 -4.34
N VAL A 163 0.47 -19.41 -5.10
CA VAL A 163 1.85 -19.36 -4.66
C VAL A 163 2.42 -17.97 -4.95
N VAL A 164 2.86 -17.27 -3.91
CA VAL A 164 3.49 -15.95 -4.00
C VAL A 164 4.83 -16.04 -3.27
N ARG A 165 5.94 -15.83 -3.99
CA ARG A 165 7.30 -15.89 -3.43
C ARG A 165 7.56 -17.20 -2.65
N ASP A 166 7.22 -18.32 -3.28
CA ASP A 166 7.35 -19.69 -2.74
C ASP A 166 6.45 -20.02 -1.54
N GLU A 167 5.54 -19.13 -1.14
CA GLU A 167 4.55 -19.38 -0.10
C GLU A 167 3.14 -19.55 -0.64
N LEU A 168 2.41 -20.51 -0.07
CA LEU A 168 1.00 -20.73 -0.38
C LEU A 168 0.15 -19.71 0.38
N VAL A 169 -0.55 -18.85 -0.37
CA VAL A 169 -1.41 -17.81 0.18
C VAL A 169 -2.85 -18.14 -0.16
N GLN A 170 -3.73 -18.02 0.83
CA GLN A 170 -5.18 -17.99 0.62
C GLN A 170 -5.61 -16.55 0.42
N THR A 171 -6.35 -16.31 -0.66
CA THR A 171 -6.84 -14.98 -1.03
C THR A 171 -8.17 -15.12 -1.77
N PHE A 172 -8.77 -14.00 -2.15
CA PHE A 172 -9.96 -13.95 -3.00
C PHE A 172 -9.62 -13.27 -4.34
N ALA A 173 -10.42 -13.53 -5.37
CA ALA A 173 -10.33 -12.84 -6.65
C ALA A 173 -11.49 -11.86 -6.78
N HIS A 174 -11.22 -10.68 -7.34
CA HIS A 174 -12.23 -9.66 -7.60
C HIS A 174 -12.12 -9.07 -9.01
N SER A 175 -13.17 -8.39 -9.45
CA SER A 175 -13.24 -7.79 -10.79
C SER A 175 -12.73 -6.34 -10.86
N CYS A 176 -12.27 -5.73 -9.76
CA CYS A 176 -11.76 -4.35 -9.80
C CYS A 176 -10.58 -4.26 -10.78
N PRO A 177 -10.54 -3.25 -11.67
CA PRO A 177 -9.38 -3.03 -12.53
C PRO A 177 -8.16 -2.65 -11.68
N ILE A 178 -7.14 -3.51 -11.68
CA ILE A 178 -5.86 -3.29 -11.00
C ILE A 178 -4.79 -2.98 -12.03
N GLY A 179 -4.24 -1.77 -11.96
CA GLY A 179 -3.02 -1.38 -12.68
C GLY A 179 -1.81 -1.41 -11.74
N ASP A 180 -0.61 -1.21 -12.30
CA ASP A 180 0.66 -1.29 -11.56
C ASP A 180 0.68 -0.41 -10.29
N GLY A 181 0.12 0.81 -10.34
CA GLY A 181 0.08 1.70 -9.18
C GLY A 181 -0.81 1.23 -8.01
N LEU A 182 -1.75 0.32 -8.28
CA LEU A 182 -2.67 -0.22 -7.27
C LEU A 182 -2.13 -1.47 -6.56
N ILE A 183 -0.92 -1.93 -6.89
CA ILE A 183 -0.29 -3.03 -6.16
C ILE A 183 -0.06 -2.59 -4.71
N GLY A 184 -0.52 -3.40 -3.75
CA GLY A 184 -0.47 -3.08 -2.31
C GLY A 184 -1.62 -2.22 -1.81
N ALA A 185 -2.57 -1.84 -2.66
CA ALA A 185 -3.76 -1.10 -2.26
C ALA A 185 -4.72 -1.98 -1.42
N PRO A 186 -5.42 -1.41 -0.43
CA PRO A 186 -6.54 -2.06 0.26
C PRO A 186 -7.68 -2.36 -0.71
N SER A 187 -8.40 -3.46 -0.45
CA SER A 187 -9.58 -3.93 -1.19
C SER A 187 -10.71 -4.30 -0.24
#